data_AF-A0A4Q2D2E4-F1
#
_entry.id   AF-A0A4Q2D2E4-F1
#
_cell.length_a   1.000
_cell.length_b   1.000
_cell.length_c   1.000
_cell.angle_alpha   90.00
_cell.angle_beta   90.00
_cell.angle_gamma   90.00
#
_symmetry.space_group_name_H-M   'P 1'
#
loop_
_entity.id
_entity.type
_entity.pdbx_description
1 polymer ?
#
loop_
_entity_poly.entity_id
_entity_poly.type
_entity_poly.pdbx_seq_one_letter_code
_entity_poly.pdbx_strand_id
1 'polypeptide(L)'
;MQPTPHVEILSGAHGFRIDQQTINFIAGNQYLSKDEKVLRAPAWKLTQLERLVYEPFQAAIRGGLFLKTLFKGAFLIVIDSLDECEDKQGVESFINHTLGFFKKHPYIPLRILIASRVERHIRALLKTDGVLSGNLDDNPSDDDIERFLQASFQMAAKRDLIIQAYIQAHGDWPTHSDMVNLTGHIGGSFVLASTIFKFTIQPATEDDLSTPMDRLPLTLQMNGLDGQYAQTLARSHHYLHFGDIISTIVLLRDPLPVVSIADLLGIEAFKDIQVLLNLQAIIHVPGTDEEGDVTLCHTSLRDFLTTESQSGPFFVPHPYHLTLSFH
;
A
#
# COMPACT_ATOMS: atom_id res chain seq x y z
N MET A 1 26.96 15.05 -14.04
CA MET A 1 26.45 13.67 -14.14
C MET A 1 25.93 13.27 -12.77
N GLN A 2 24.61 13.15 -12.63
CA GLN A 2 23.92 12.78 -11.39
C GLN A 2 23.97 11.26 -11.15
N PRO A 3 23.98 10.78 -9.90
CA PRO A 3 23.42 9.49 -9.56
C PRO A 3 21.90 9.61 -9.42
N THR A 4 21.21 8.69 -10.09
CA THR A 4 19.77 8.40 -10.12
C THR A 4 19.25 7.93 -8.74
N PRO A 5 17.92 7.90 -8.52
CA PRO A 5 17.34 7.32 -7.32
C PRO A 5 17.75 5.84 -7.21
N HIS A 6 18.41 5.49 -6.12
CA HIS A 6 18.75 4.11 -5.79
C HIS A 6 17.48 3.42 -5.27
N VAL A 7 16.76 2.75 -6.16
CA VAL A 7 16.02 1.54 -5.77
C VAL A 7 17.03 0.41 -5.97
N GLU A 8 17.60 -0.09 -4.87
CA GLU A 8 18.32 -1.36 -4.94
C GLU A 8 17.30 -2.46 -5.27
N ILE A 9 17.22 -2.79 -6.56
CA ILE A 9 16.93 -4.16 -6.95
C ILE A 9 18.06 -4.96 -6.30
N LEU A 10 17.75 -5.79 -5.31
CA LEU A 10 18.70 -6.66 -4.60
C LEU A 10 19.25 -7.78 -5.51
N SER A 11 19.65 -7.45 -6.74
CA SER A 11 20.45 -8.32 -7.59
C SER A 11 21.87 -8.36 -7.02
N GLY A 12 22.10 -9.25 -6.06
CA GLY A 12 23.42 -9.48 -5.45
C GLY A 12 23.47 -9.44 -3.92
N ALA A 13 22.34 -9.28 -3.22
CA ALA A 13 22.32 -9.30 -1.76
C ALA A 13 22.55 -10.73 -1.22
N HIS A 14 23.75 -10.98 -0.71
CA HIS A 14 24.08 -12.14 0.12
C HIS A 14 24.08 -11.72 1.59
N GLY A 15 23.44 -12.49 2.48
CA GLY A 15 23.56 -12.28 3.93
C GLY A 15 22.46 -11.45 4.60
N PHE A 16 21.34 -11.16 3.91
CA PHE A 16 20.20 -10.49 4.54
C PHE A 16 19.56 -11.40 5.60
N ARG A 17 19.19 -10.82 6.75
CA ARG A 17 18.64 -11.55 7.89
C ARG A 17 17.19 -11.12 8.14
N ILE A 18 16.27 -12.07 8.05
CA ILE A 18 14.93 -11.96 8.67
C ILE A 18 14.93 -12.98 9.81
N ASP A 19 14.64 -12.49 11.03
CA ASP A 19 14.54 -13.31 12.26
C ASP A 19 15.63 -14.39 12.38
N GLN A 20 16.89 -13.91 12.39
CA GLN A 20 18.12 -14.71 12.50
C GLN A 20 18.50 -15.61 11.33
N GLN A 21 17.68 -15.75 10.27
CA GLN A 21 17.97 -16.62 9.12
C GLN A 21 18.66 -15.88 7.97
N THR A 22 19.75 -16.43 7.45
CA THR A 22 20.37 -15.93 6.21
C THR A 22 19.49 -16.26 5.01
N ILE A 23 19.22 -15.27 4.17
CA ILE A 23 18.34 -15.40 3.02
C ILE A 23 19.09 -15.06 1.71
N ASN A 24 18.87 -15.87 0.68
CA ASN A 24 19.31 -15.58 -0.69
C ASN A 24 18.13 -15.04 -1.50
N PHE A 25 18.27 -13.83 -2.06
CA PHE A 25 17.24 -13.21 -2.88
C PHE A 25 17.29 -13.69 -4.34
N ILE A 26 16.12 -13.99 -4.90
CA ILE A 26 15.92 -14.09 -6.33
C ILE A 26 14.89 -13.02 -6.71
N ALA A 27 15.36 -11.90 -7.25
CA ALA A 27 14.50 -10.87 -7.82
C ALA A 27 14.22 -11.21 -9.29
N GLY A 28 12.97 -11.52 -9.62
CA GLY A 28 12.49 -11.65 -10.99
C GLY A 28 11.68 -10.42 -11.37
N ASN A 29 12.33 -9.36 -11.86
CA ASN A 29 11.60 -8.27 -12.49
C ASN A 29 11.19 -8.69 -13.91
N GLN A 30 9.88 -8.59 -14.19
CA GLN A 30 9.22 -8.70 -15.50
C GLN A 30 9.36 -10.03 -16.25
N TYR A 31 8.34 -10.89 -16.16
CA TYR A 31 7.80 -11.66 -17.31
C TYR A 31 6.36 -12.14 -17.01
N LEU A 32 5.40 -11.24 -17.11
CA LEU A 32 4.08 -11.59 -17.63
C LEU A 32 3.91 -10.80 -18.92
N SER A 33 4.50 -11.36 -19.98
CA SER A 33 4.41 -10.87 -21.37
C SER A 33 2.95 -10.70 -21.77
N LYS A 34 2.67 -9.57 -22.41
CA LYS A 34 1.42 -9.25 -23.14
C LYS A 34 1.25 -10.18 -24.35
N ASP A 35 1.05 -11.48 -24.12
CA ASP A 35 0.64 -12.40 -25.18
C ASP A 35 -0.84 -12.75 -25.02
N GLU A 36 -1.68 -11.94 -25.67
CA GLU A 36 -3.16 -12.06 -25.76
C GLU A 36 -3.65 -13.38 -26.39
N LYS A 37 -2.77 -14.35 -26.66
CA LYS A 37 -3.14 -15.66 -27.24
C LYS A 37 -2.91 -16.87 -26.32
N VAL A 38 -2.41 -16.68 -25.10
CA VAL A 38 -2.15 -17.80 -24.15
C VAL A 38 -3.17 -17.86 -22.98
N LEU A 39 -4.19 -16.98 -23.00
CA LEU A 39 -5.03 -16.69 -21.82
C LEU A 39 -6.34 -17.49 -21.74
N ARG A 40 -6.32 -18.83 -21.77
CA ARG A 40 -7.55 -19.63 -21.54
C ARG A 40 -7.32 -20.95 -20.79
N ALA A 41 -6.86 -20.89 -19.54
CA ALA A 41 -7.20 -21.87 -18.48
C ALA A 41 -6.55 -21.49 -17.13
N PRO A 42 -7.22 -21.65 -15.97
CA PRO A 42 -6.60 -21.45 -14.65
C PRO A 42 -5.44 -22.43 -14.38
N ALA A 43 -5.49 -23.62 -15.00
CA ALA A 43 -4.59 -24.73 -14.71
C ALA A 43 -3.13 -24.53 -15.17
N TRP A 44 -2.85 -23.69 -16.19
CA TRP A 44 -1.49 -23.56 -16.72
C TRP A 44 -0.57 -22.73 -15.81
N LYS A 45 -1.13 -21.78 -15.04
CA LYS A 45 -0.35 -20.91 -14.14
C LYS A 45 0.26 -21.71 -12.98
N LEU A 46 -0.49 -22.65 -12.41
CA LEU A 46 0.04 -23.56 -11.37
C LEU A 46 1.09 -24.53 -11.92
N THR A 47 0.83 -25.10 -13.11
CA THR A 47 1.79 -25.99 -13.77
C THR A 47 3.12 -25.30 -14.06
N GLN A 48 3.11 -23.98 -14.32
CA GLN A 48 4.34 -23.21 -14.45
C GLN A 48 5.08 -23.04 -13.13
N LEU A 49 4.39 -22.70 -12.03
CA LEU A 49 5.01 -22.62 -10.71
C LEU A 49 5.64 -23.95 -10.31
N GLU A 50 4.95 -25.06 -10.56
CA GLU A 50 5.47 -26.40 -10.32
C GLU A 50 6.74 -26.66 -11.12
N ARG A 51 6.69 -26.51 -12.45
CA ARG A 51 7.79 -26.88 -13.34
C ARG A 51 8.99 -25.95 -13.30
N LEU A 52 8.76 -24.66 -13.05
CA LEU A 52 9.80 -23.63 -13.14
C LEU A 52 10.40 -23.28 -11.78
N VAL A 53 9.67 -23.53 -10.70
CA VAL A 53 10.14 -23.19 -9.34
C VAL A 53 10.27 -24.46 -8.51
N TYR A 54 9.18 -25.15 -8.24
CA TYR A 54 9.15 -26.22 -7.24
C TYR A 54 9.95 -27.46 -7.64
N GLU A 55 9.74 -27.99 -8.85
CA GLU A 55 10.45 -29.15 -9.38
C GLU A 55 11.97 -28.91 -9.44
N PRO A 56 12.47 -27.77 -9.96
CA PRO A 56 13.89 -27.44 -9.91
C PRO A 56 14.47 -27.43 -8.49
N PHE A 57 13.79 -26.81 -7.52
CA PHE A 57 14.26 -26.82 -6.13
C PHE A 57 14.28 -28.24 -5.55
N GLN A 58 13.24 -29.04 -5.79
CA GLN A 58 13.23 -30.44 -5.37
C GLN A 58 14.34 -31.27 -6.02
N ALA A 59 14.62 -31.05 -7.31
CA ALA A 59 15.66 -31.76 -8.04
C ALA A 59 17.06 -31.40 -7.52
N ALA A 60 17.32 -30.11 -7.29
CA ALA A 60 18.57 -29.63 -6.71
C ALA A 60 18.85 -30.26 -5.34
N ILE A 61 17.80 -30.42 -4.51
CA ILE A 61 17.87 -31.08 -3.20
C ILE A 61 18.21 -32.56 -3.34
N ARG A 62 17.49 -33.28 -4.22
CA ARG A 62 17.71 -34.71 -4.48
C ARG A 62 19.11 -34.99 -5.05
N GLY A 63 19.67 -34.05 -5.80
CA GLY A 63 21.01 -34.14 -6.40
C GLY A 63 22.19 -33.92 -5.43
N GLY A 64 21.97 -33.87 -4.11
CA GLY A 64 23.04 -33.75 -3.11
C GLY A 64 23.51 -32.31 -2.82
N LEU A 65 22.88 -31.30 -3.42
CA LEU A 65 23.12 -29.88 -3.11
C LEU A 65 22.50 -29.46 -1.76
N PHE A 66 21.80 -30.37 -1.06
CA PHE A 66 21.07 -30.10 0.18
C PHE A 66 21.97 -29.54 1.29
N LEU A 67 23.16 -30.13 1.49
CA LEU A 67 24.09 -29.69 2.54
C LEU A 67 24.67 -28.30 2.24
N LYS A 68 25.15 -28.04 1.01
CA LYS A 68 25.73 -26.73 0.64
C LYS A 68 24.71 -25.59 0.69
N THR A 69 23.45 -25.86 0.38
CA THR A 69 22.37 -24.85 0.41
C THR A 69 21.90 -24.57 1.83
N LEU A 70 21.76 -25.58 2.68
CA LEU A 70 21.43 -25.39 4.11
C LEU A 70 22.46 -24.52 4.83
N PHE A 71 23.76 -24.65 4.50
CA PHE A 71 24.82 -23.79 5.06
C PHE A 71 24.79 -22.34 4.54
N LYS A 72 24.07 -22.05 3.44
CA LYS A 72 23.93 -20.72 2.84
C LYS A 72 22.60 -20.04 3.16
N GLY A 73 21.69 -20.74 3.85
CA GLY A 73 20.37 -20.23 4.20
C GLY A 73 19.31 -20.47 3.12
N ALA A 74 18.04 -20.18 3.44
CA ALA A 74 16.91 -20.42 2.55
C ALA A 74 16.89 -19.43 1.38
N PHE A 75 16.34 -19.85 0.24
CA PHE A 75 15.97 -18.96 -0.83
C PHE A 75 14.67 -18.24 -0.48
N LEU A 76 14.59 -16.94 -0.75
CA LEU A 76 13.37 -16.17 -0.58
C LEU A 76 12.85 -15.71 -1.94
N ILE A 77 11.58 -16.01 -2.18
CA ILE A 77 10.78 -15.39 -3.24
C ILE A 77 9.97 -14.28 -2.60
N VAL A 78 10.06 -13.08 -3.13
CA VAL A 78 9.23 -11.95 -2.72
C VAL A 78 8.16 -11.74 -3.77
N ILE A 79 6.91 -11.73 -3.34
CA ILE A 79 5.75 -11.42 -4.16
C ILE A 79 5.20 -10.11 -3.65
N ASP A 80 5.34 -9.08 -4.46
CA ASP A 80 4.87 -7.73 -4.13
C ASP A 80 3.46 -7.50 -4.71
N SER A 81 2.63 -6.81 -3.95
CA SER A 81 1.30 -6.33 -4.34
C SER A 81 0.37 -7.42 -4.90
N LEU A 82 0.26 -8.56 -4.19
CA LEU A 82 -0.54 -9.71 -4.65
C LEU A 82 -2.03 -9.37 -4.89
N ASP A 83 -2.58 -8.40 -4.16
CA ASP A 83 -3.96 -7.92 -4.25
C ASP A 83 -4.25 -7.09 -5.51
N GLU A 84 -3.23 -6.60 -6.22
CA GLU A 84 -3.41 -5.95 -7.52
C GLU A 84 -3.67 -6.97 -8.66
N CYS A 85 -3.70 -8.27 -8.34
CA CYS A 85 -4.03 -9.31 -9.30
C CYS A 85 -5.56 -9.39 -9.52
N GLU A 86 -6.01 -9.10 -10.74
CA GLU A 86 -7.44 -9.16 -11.11
C GLU A 86 -8.03 -10.58 -11.01
N ASP A 87 -7.21 -11.62 -11.21
CA ASP A 87 -7.62 -13.02 -11.21
C ASP A 87 -7.68 -13.57 -9.77
N LYS A 88 -8.75 -13.22 -9.05
CA LYS A 88 -8.98 -13.66 -7.66
C LYS A 88 -8.90 -15.18 -7.50
N GLN A 89 -9.54 -15.94 -8.39
CA GLN A 89 -9.46 -17.40 -8.36
C GLN A 89 -8.04 -17.92 -8.57
N GLY A 90 -7.27 -17.27 -9.45
CA GLY A 90 -5.85 -17.53 -9.65
C GLY A 90 -5.02 -17.28 -8.38
N VAL A 91 -5.27 -16.17 -7.67
CA VAL A 91 -4.63 -15.86 -6.38
C VAL A 91 -4.95 -16.93 -5.33
N GLU A 92 -6.22 -17.30 -5.18
CA GLU A 92 -6.63 -18.34 -4.24
C GLU A 92 -5.96 -19.69 -4.55
N SER A 93 -5.96 -20.06 -5.83
CA SER A 93 -5.33 -21.28 -6.34
C SER A 93 -3.82 -21.28 -6.06
N PHE A 94 -3.15 -20.16 -6.31
CA PHE A 94 -1.73 -19.95 -6.02
C PHE A 94 -1.41 -20.12 -4.53
N ILE A 95 -2.17 -19.47 -3.64
CA ILE A 95 -1.95 -19.55 -2.19
C ILE A 95 -2.16 -21.00 -1.72
N ASN A 96 -3.27 -21.62 -2.07
CA ASN A 96 -3.57 -23.00 -1.66
C ASN A 96 -2.51 -24.00 -2.15
N HIS A 97 -2.08 -23.85 -3.40
CA HIS A 97 -1.05 -24.70 -3.98
C HIS A 97 0.30 -24.52 -3.28
N THR A 98 0.68 -23.27 -2.99
CA THR A 98 1.89 -22.93 -2.24
C THR A 98 1.89 -23.54 -0.84
N LEU A 99 0.79 -23.40 -0.11
CA LEU A 99 0.63 -23.99 1.22
C LEU A 99 0.72 -25.52 1.18
N GLY A 100 0.05 -26.14 0.19
CA GLY A 100 0.12 -27.58 -0.04
C GLY A 100 1.54 -28.07 -0.32
N PHE A 101 2.31 -27.31 -1.10
CA PHE A 101 3.71 -27.61 -1.39
C PHE A 101 4.58 -27.59 -0.13
N PHE A 102 4.50 -26.53 0.68
CA PHE A 102 5.30 -26.43 1.91
C PHE A 102 4.91 -27.48 2.95
N LYS A 103 3.63 -27.84 3.04
CA LYS A 103 3.16 -28.94 3.89
C LYS A 103 3.75 -30.29 3.47
N LYS A 104 3.88 -30.54 2.16
CA LYS A 104 4.48 -31.76 1.60
C LYS A 104 6.01 -31.76 1.70
N HIS A 105 6.64 -30.58 1.70
CA HIS A 105 8.09 -30.41 1.67
C HIS A 105 8.59 -29.46 2.77
N PRO A 106 8.40 -29.78 4.07
CA PRO A 106 8.66 -28.84 5.17
C PRO A 106 10.13 -28.43 5.33
N TYR A 107 11.06 -29.27 4.86
CA TYR A 107 12.50 -29.02 4.96
C TYR A 107 13.10 -28.37 3.70
N ILE A 108 12.26 -27.93 2.76
CA ILE A 108 12.76 -27.24 1.58
C ILE A 108 13.42 -25.90 1.99
N PRO A 109 14.64 -25.58 1.51
CA PRO A 109 15.28 -24.31 1.79
C PRO A 109 14.70 -23.20 0.89
N LEU A 110 13.37 -23.07 0.90
CA LEU A 110 12.61 -22.06 0.17
C LEU A 110 11.63 -21.39 1.13
N ARG A 111 11.49 -20.07 0.99
CA ARG A 111 10.55 -19.20 1.71
C ARG A 111 9.87 -18.29 0.70
N ILE A 112 8.65 -17.88 1.02
CA ILE A 112 7.90 -16.90 0.24
C ILE A 112 7.48 -15.79 1.20
N LEU A 113 7.82 -14.54 0.85
CA LEU A 113 7.31 -13.34 1.49
C LEU A 113 6.29 -12.73 0.54
N ILE A 114 5.08 -12.49 1.03
CA ILE A 114 4.00 -11.86 0.27
C ILE A 114 3.73 -10.50 0.90
N ALA A 115 3.89 -9.44 0.12
CA ALA A 115 3.36 -8.13 0.44
C ALA A 115 2.01 -7.98 -0.27
N SER A 116 0.98 -7.61 0.50
CA SER A 116 -0.37 -7.45 -0.02
C SER A 116 -1.20 -6.61 0.94
N ARG A 117 -2.16 -5.83 0.43
CA ARG A 117 -3.23 -5.24 1.25
C ARG A 117 -4.09 -6.35 1.85
N VAL A 118 -4.71 -6.04 3.00
CA VAL A 118 -5.52 -6.99 3.77
C VAL A 118 -6.90 -7.22 3.14
N GLU A 119 -6.95 -7.61 1.87
CA GLU A 119 -8.21 -8.03 1.25
C GLU A 119 -8.73 -9.29 1.96
N ARG A 120 -10.02 -9.30 2.35
CA ARG A 120 -10.61 -10.41 3.14
C ARG A 120 -10.34 -11.78 2.51
N HIS A 121 -10.37 -11.87 1.18
CA HIS A 121 -10.18 -13.11 0.44
C HIS A 121 -8.74 -13.68 0.56
N ILE A 122 -7.72 -12.82 0.62
CA ILE A 122 -6.32 -13.23 0.83
C ILE A 122 -6.10 -13.60 2.31
N ARG A 123 -6.60 -12.77 3.23
CA ARG A 123 -6.46 -12.99 4.68
C ARG A 123 -7.07 -14.32 5.12
N ALA A 124 -8.25 -14.67 4.60
CA ALA A 124 -8.93 -15.92 4.96
C ALA A 124 -8.09 -17.16 4.64
N LEU A 125 -7.38 -17.15 3.50
CA LEU A 125 -6.54 -18.28 3.07
C LEU A 125 -5.22 -18.38 3.83
N LEU A 126 -4.70 -17.25 4.33
CA LEU A 126 -3.41 -17.18 5.02
C LEU A 126 -3.52 -17.38 6.54
N LYS A 127 -4.75 -17.51 7.09
CA LYS A 127 -4.99 -17.92 8.49
C LYS A 127 -4.78 -19.43 8.67
N THR A 128 -3.56 -19.91 8.48
CA THR A 128 -3.19 -21.33 8.64
C THR A 128 -1.86 -21.48 9.39
N ASP A 129 -1.68 -22.63 10.03
CA ASP A 129 -0.42 -22.98 10.70
C ASP A 129 0.75 -22.94 9.69
N GLY A 130 1.83 -22.24 10.06
CA GLY A 130 3.03 -22.10 9.25
C GLY A 130 3.11 -20.83 8.39
N VAL A 131 2.07 -19.98 8.38
CA VAL A 131 2.14 -18.63 7.81
C VAL A 131 2.36 -17.63 8.94
N LEU A 132 3.36 -16.77 8.78
CA LEU A 132 3.57 -15.63 9.66
C LEU A 132 2.97 -14.39 8.99
N SER A 133 1.96 -13.80 9.63
CA SER A 133 1.36 -12.54 9.19
C SER A 133 1.83 -11.40 10.10
N GLY A 134 2.36 -10.33 9.51
CA GLY A 134 2.58 -9.05 10.19
C GLY A 134 1.68 -8.00 9.57
N ASN A 135 1.06 -7.16 10.40
CA ASN A 135 0.37 -5.97 9.94
C ASN A 135 1.34 -4.78 10.04
N LEU A 136 1.55 -4.07 8.93
CA LEU A 136 2.43 -2.90 8.91
C LEU A 136 1.79 -1.69 9.58
N ASP A 137 0.46 -1.63 9.64
CA ASP A 137 -0.27 -0.54 10.31
C ASP A 137 -0.12 -0.57 11.84
N ASP A 138 0.28 -1.72 12.41
CA ASP A 138 0.50 -1.86 13.85
C ASP A 138 1.75 -1.11 14.35
N ASN A 139 2.59 -0.63 13.43
CA ASN A 139 3.81 0.10 13.77
C ASN A 139 3.72 1.54 13.21
N PRO A 140 3.60 2.58 14.07
CA PRO A 140 3.39 3.94 13.62
C PRO A 140 4.54 4.40 12.72
N SER A 141 4.21 4.78 11.47
CA SER A 141 5.18 5.16 10.45
C SER A 141 5.66 6.61 10.56
N ASP A 142 5.08 7.42 11.45
CA ASP A 142 5.39 8.85 11.59
C ASP A 142 6.86 9.10 11.93
N ASP A 143 7.45 8.29 12.81
CA ASP A 143 8.88 8.34 13.14
C ASP A 143 9.77 8.09 11.92
N ASP A 144 9.39 7.13 11.07
CA ASP A 144 10.15 6.76 9.88
C ASP A 144 9.95 7.78 8.75
N ILE A 145 8.78 8.40 8.67
CA ILE A 145 8.48 9.51 7.78
C ILE A 145 9.25 10.76 8.19
N GLU A 146 9.30 11.08 9.48
CA GLU A 146 10.09 12.20 9.98
C GLU A 146 11.57 12.00 9.63
N ARG A 147 12.11 10.79 9.86
CA ARG A 147 13.49 10.44 9.47
C ARG A 147 13.70 10.57 7.95
N PHE A 148 12.76 10.07 7.15
CA PHE A 148 12.81 10.19 5.70
C PHE A 148 12.85 11.65 5.24
N LEU A 149 11.93 12.49 5.74
CA LEU A 149 11.86 13.90 5.40
C LEU A 149 13.14 14.62 5.84
N GLN A 150 13.60 14.39 7.07
CA GLN A 150 14.80 15.01 7.61
C GLN A 150 16.03 14.67 6.76
N ALA A 151 16.24 13.39 6.45
CA ALA A 151 17.34 12.96 5.60
C ALA A 151 17.25 13.54 4.17
N SER A 152 16.04 13.59 3.62
CA SER A 152 15.78 14.08 2.27
C SER A 152 16.04 15.59 2.15
N PHE A 153 15.53 16.39 3.08
CA PHE A 153 15.79 17.83 3.12
C PHE A 153 17.24 18.18 3.43
N GLN A 154 17.90 17.44 4.33
CA GLN A 154 19.35 17.61 4.56
C GLN A 154 20.17 17.31 3.29
N MET A 155 19.77 16.30 2.51
CA MET A 155 20.42 15.98 1.25
C MET A 155 20.21 17.08 0.20
N ALA A 156 18.99 17.64 0.12
CA ALA A 156 18.68 18.77 -0.74
C ALA A 156 19.50 20.01 -0.36
N ALA A 157 19.56 20.35 0.93
CA ALA A 157 20.35 21.47 1.45
C ALA A 157 21.85 21.34 1.12
N LYS A 158 22.40 20.13 1.03
CA LYS A 158 23.81 19.93 0.63
C LYS A 158 24.07 20.16 -0.86
N ARG A 159 23.04 20.13 -1.71
CA ARG A 159 23.18 20.14 -3.17
C ARG A 159 22.64 21.40 -3.83
N ASP A 160 21.64 22.04 -3.23
CA ASP A 160 20.96 23.20 -3.80
C ASP A 160 21.51 24.51 -3.23
N LEU A 161 22.01 25.38 -4.12
CA LEU A 161 22.62 26.65 -3.74
C LEU A 161 21.61 27.66 -3.18
N ILE A 162 20.34 27.61 -3.62
CA ILE A 162 19.28 28.49 -3.14
C ILE A 162 18.95 28.11 -1.69
N ILE A 163 18.79 26.82 -1.43
CA ILE A 163 18.55 26.32 -0.06
C ILE A 163 19.71 26.68 0.85
N GLN A 164 20.97 26.54 0.40
CA GLN A 164 22.15 26.93 1.19
C GLN A 164 22.18 28.42 1.52
N ALA A 165 21.92 29.28 0.53
CA ALA A 165 21.91 30.72 0.72
C ALA A 165 20.81 31.14 1.72
N TYR A 166 19.64 30.53 1.63
CA TYR A 166 18.55 30.78 2.58
C TYR A 166 18.92 30.33 3.99
N ILE A 167 19.49 29.13 4.15
CA ILE A 167 19.88 28.62 5.48
C ILE A 167 20.94 29.53 6.12
N GLN A 168 21.88 30.05 5.34
CA GLN A 168 22.88 31.02 5.83
C GLN A 168 22.26 32.34 6.30
N ALA A 169 21.18 32.79 5.64
CA ALA A 169 20.53 34.06 5.95
C ALA A 169 19.48 33.96 7.06
N HIS A 170 18.80 32.81 7.19
CA HIS A 170 17.59 32.66 8.00
C HIS A 170 17.65 31.56 9.06
N GLY A 171 18.69 30.72 9.03
CA GLY A 171 18.84 29.59 9.95
C GLY A 171 18.27 28.29 9.37
N ASP A 172 17.75 27.41 10.24
CA ASP A 172 17.33 26.08 9.84
C ASP A 172 16.17 26.09 8.84
N TRP A 173 16.29 25.25 7.80
CA TRP A 173 15.20 24.99 6.87
C TRP A 173 15.21 23.52 6.39
N PRO A 174 14.05 22.84 6.40
CA PRO A 174 12.81 23.24 7.07
C PRO A 174 13.00 23.41 8.58
N THR A 175 12.20 24.26 9.21
CA THR A 175 12.23 24.43 10.67
C THR A 175 11.64 23.21 11.37
N HIS A 176 11.88 23.07 12.67
CA HIS A 176 11.21 22.04 13.48
C HIS A 176 9.68 22.13 13.38
N SER A 177 9.13 23.35 13.35
CA SER A 177 7.68 23.52 13.20
C SER A 177 7.18 23.05 11.83
N ASP A 178 7.94 23.30 10.76
CA ASP A 178 7.59 22.80 9.43
C ASP A 178 7.58 21.28 9.40
N MET A 179 8.58 20.64 10.01
CA MET A 179 8.67 19.19 10.10
C MET A 179 7.50 18.57 10.87
N VAL A 180 7.13 19.14 12.02
CA VAL A 180 5.97 18.66 12.80
C VAL A 180 4.67 18.80 12.00
N ASN A 181 4.46 19.94 11.35
CA ASN A 181 3.26 20.17 10.54
C ASN A 181 3.21 19.23 9.33
N LEU A 182 4.35 19.00 8.67
CA LEU A 182 4.46 18.07 7.56
C LEU A 182 4.15 16.64 7.96
N THR A 183 4.78 16.13 9.02
CA THR A 183 4.55 14.76 9.50
C THR A 183 3.08 14.57 9.88
N GLY A 184 2.49 15.54 10.59
CA GLY A 184 1.07 15.50 10.95
C GLY A 184 0.13 15.52 9.73
N HIS A 185 0.45 16.32 8.70
CA HIS A 185 -0.32 16.36 7.45
C HIS A 185 -0.17 15.09 6.61
N ILE A 186 1.02 14.48 6.63
CA ILE A 186 1.33 13.27 5.87
C ILE A 186 0.64 12.03 6.43
N GLY A 187 0.37 12.00 7.75
CA GLY A 187 -0.45 10.98 8.40
C GLY A 187 -0.04 9.55 8.06
N GLY A 188 1.26 9.23 8.18
CA GLY A 188 1.76 7.90 7.88
C GLY A 188 1.94 7.52 6.39
N SER A 189 1.62 8.42 5.44
CA SER A 189 1.69 8.12 4.01
C SER A 189 3.04 8.44 3.35
N PHE A 190 3.90 7.44 3.15
CA PHE A 190 5.16 7.61 2.41
C PHE A 190 4.97 8.13 0.98
N VAL A 191 3.85 7.79 0.33
CA VAL A 191 3.55 8.30 -1.02
C VAL A 191 3.31 9.81 -0.97
N LEU A 192 2.54 10.29 0.01
CA LEU A 192 2.33 11.72 0.22
C LEU A 192 3.63 12.41 0.63
N ALA A 193 4.41 11.83 1.54
CA ALA A 193 5.72 12.35 1.97
C ALA A 193 6.67 12.56 0.79
N SER A 194 6.82 11.53 -0.06
CA SER A 194 7.65 11.60 -1.27
C SER A 194 7.13 12.65 -2.26
N THR A 195 5.81 12.76 -2.41
CA THR A 195 5.17 13.73 -3.33
C THR A 195 5.41 15.16 -2.87
N ILE A 196 5.19 15.43 -1.58
CA ILE A 196 5.46 16.73 -0.94
C ILE A 196 6.93 17.11 -1.07
N PHE A 197 7.84 16.20 -0.75
CA PHE A 197 9.27 16.46 -0.87
C PHE A 197 9.65 16.82 -2.31
N LYS A 198 9.24 16.01 -3.29
CA LYS A 198 9.53 16.24 -4.70
C LYS A 198 8.99 17.57 -5.21
N PHE A 199 7.75 17.92 -4.85
CA PHE A 199 7.15 19.20 -5.19
C PHE A 199 7.94 20.36 -4.58
N THR A 200 8.32 20.24 -3.31
CA THR A 200 9.08 21.29 -2.61
C THR A 200 10.42 21.56 -3.29
N ILE A 201 11.20 20.52 -3.56
CA ILE A 201 12.56 20.66 -4.13
C ILE A 201 12.58 20.72 -5.68
N GLN A 202 11.42 20.86 -6.32
CA GLN A 202 11.35 20.95 -7.78
C GLN A 202 12.10 22.19 -8.29
N PRO A 203 12.90 22.08 -9.37
CA PRO A 203 13.52 23.25 -9.97
C PRO A 203 12.48 24.23 -10.49
N ALA A 204 12.80 25.53 -10.43
CA ALA A 204 11.99 26.55 -11.09
C ALA A 204 11.86 26.28 -12.60
N THR A 205 10.68 26.55 -13.13
CA THR A 205 10.35 26.46 -14.55
C THR A 205 9.97 27.83 -15.10
N GLU A 206 9.89 27.98 -16.44
CA GLU A 206 9.42 29.24 -17.06
C GLU A 206 8.03 29.65 -16.54
N ASP A 207 7.17 28.67 -16.24
CA ASP A 207 5.82 28.89 -15.72
C ASP A 207 5.75 28.98 -14.17
N ASP A 208 6.82 28.66 -13.45
CA ASP A 208 6.85 28.65 -11.98
C ASP A 208 8.24 29.01 -11.45
N LEU A 209 8.41 30.27 -11.06
CA LEU A 209 9.66 30.82 -10.53
C LEU A 209 9.81 30.61 -9.00
N SER A 210 8.90 29.87 -8.37
CA SER A 210 8.91 29.66 -6.92
C SER A 210 10.16 28.93 -6.46
N THR A 211 10.68 29.32 -5.30
CA THR A 211 11.75 28.61 -4.61
C THR A 211 11.19 27.48 -3.75
N PRO A 212 12.03 26.55 -3.24
CA PRO A 212 11.57 25.55 -2.28
C PRO A 212 10.89 26.15 -1.04
N MET A 213 11.30 27.36 -0.65
CA MET A 213 10.78 28.07 0.53
C MET A 213 9.38 28.62 0.26
N ASP A 214 9.08 28.99 -0.97
CA ASP A 214 7.75 29.42 -1.40
C ASP A 214 6.79 28.23 -1.53
N ARG A 215 7.32 27.05 -1.92
CA ARG A 215 6.53 25.83 -2.10
C ARG A 215 6.23 25.08 -0.82
N LEU A 216 7.16 25.07 0.15
CA LEU A 216 7.01 24.32 1.40
C LEU A 216 5.69 24.62 2.13
N PRO A 217 5.25 25.89 2.32
CA PRO A 217 3.98 26.19 2.99
C PRO A 217 2.75 25.71 2.21
N LEU A 218 2.84 25.62 0.88
CA LEU A 218 1.74 25.15 0.02
C LEU A 218 1.51 23.65 0.18
N THR A 219 2.51 22.91 0.65
CA THR A 219 2.42 21.45 0.77
C THR A 219 1.42 20.96 1.80
N LEU A 220 1.10 21.78 2.80
CA LEU A 220 0.04 21.51 3.78
C LEU A 220 -1.37 21.59 3.17
N GLN A 221 -1.49 22.10 1.94
CA GLN A 221 -2.75 22.11 1.18
C GLN A 221 -2.75 21.03 0.08
N MET A 222 -1.63 20.32 -0.10
CA MET A 222 -1.52 19.29 -1.13
C MET A 222 -2.13 17.98 -0.66
N ASN A 223 -3.04 17.45 -1.48
CA ASN A 223 -3.51 16.08 -1.39
C ASN A 223 -2.93 15.28 -2.56
N GLY A 224 -1.77 14.64 -2.35
CA GLY A 224 -1.11 13.79 -3.35
C GLY A 224 -1.82 12.45 -3.62
N LEU A 225 -3.04 12.26 -3.08
CA LEU A 225 -3.76 10.99 -3.05
C LEU A 225 -5.06 11.01 -3.88
N ASP A 226 -5.48 12.17 -4.38
CA ASP A 226 -6.77 12.36 -5.10
C ASP A 226 -6.97 11.37 -6.25
N GLY A 227 -5.93 11.16 -7.08
CA GLY A 227 -5.99 10.20 -8.19
C GLY A 227 -6.19 8.75 -7.71
N GLN A 228 -5.57 8.38 -6.59
CA GLN A 228 -5.71 7.05 -5.99
C GLN A 228 -7.09 6.88 -5.34
N TYR A 229 -7.61 7.93 -4.71
CA TYR A 229 -8.96 7.97 -4.18
C TYR A 229 -9.98 7.77 -5.30
N ALA A 230 -9.91 8.58 -6.36
CA ALA A 230 -10.80 8.48 -7.51
C ALA A 230 -10.76 7.09 -8.16
N GLN A 231 -9.57 6.54 -8.37
CA GLN A 231 -9.39 5.20 -8.94
C GLN A 231 -10.02 4.11 -8.06
N THR A 232 -9.83 4.19 -6.73
CA THR A 232 -10.38 3.21 -5.79
C THR A 232 -11.89 3.33 -5.70
N LEU A 233 -12.44 4.54 -5.57
CA LEU A 233 -13.88 4.80 -5.49
C LEU A 233 -14.62 4.34 -6.76
N ALA A 234 -13.99 4.47 -7.93
CA ALA A 234 -14.55 3.99 -9.20
C ALA A 234 -14.85 2.48 -9.19
N ARG A 235 -14.13 1.68 -8.38
CA ARG A 235 -14.34 0.23 -8.25
C ARG A 235 -15.72 -0.10 -7.66
N SER A 236 -16.28 0.78 -6.82
CA SER A 236 -17.56 0.57 -6.14
C SER A 236 -18.69 1.46 -6.63
N HIS A 237 -18.40 2.44 -7.48
CA HIS A 237 -19.37 3.47 -7.91
C HIS A 237 -20.65 2.92 -8.55
N HIS A 238 -20.60 1.71 -9.10
CA HIS A 238 -21.73 1.06 -9.77
C HIS A 238 -22.71 0.36 -8.80
N TYR A 239 -22.38 0.23 -7.51
CA TYR A 239 -23.26 -0.38 -6.53
C TYR A 239 -24.35 0.58 -6.08
N LEU A 240 -25.58 0.06 -5.92
CA LEU A 240 -26.78 0.85 -5.65
C LEU A 240 -26.66 1.79 -4.44
N HIS A 241 -26.05 1.30 -3.34
CA HIS A 241 -25.94 2.03 -2.08
C HIS A 241 -24.61 2.77 -1.90
N PHE A 242 -23.76 2.81 -2.93
CA PHE A 242 -22.43 3.42 -2.85
C PHE A 242 -22.47 4.85 -2.32
N GLY A 243 -23.33 5.70 -2.91
CA GLY A 243 -23.43 7.11 -2.52
C GLY A 243 -23.86 7.30 -1.07
N ASP A 244 -24.86 6.55 -0.62
CA ASP A 244 -25.39 6.64 0.74
C ASP A 244 -24.37 6.18 1.79
N ILE A 245 -23.68 5.07 1.53
CA ILE A 245 -22.66 4.50 2.42
C ILE A 245 -21.47 5.46 2.55
N ILE A 246 -20.93 5.94 1.41
CA ILE A 246 -19.78 6.85 1.42
C ILE A 246 -20.15 8.17 2.08
N SER A 247 -21.32 8.72 1.78
CA SER A 247 -21.79 9.95 2.42
C SER A 247 -21.91 9.77 3.93
N THR A 248 -22.45 8.63 4.38
CA THR A 248 -22.58 8.32 5.80
C THR A 248 -21.23 8.27 6.49
N ILE A 249 -20.28 7.48 5.98
CA ILE A 249 -18.94 7.33 6.60
C ILE A 249 -18.19 8.67 6.63
N VAL A 250 -18.28 9.46 5.56
CA VAL A 250 -17.60 10.76 5.46
C VAL A 250 -18.17 11.76 6.47
N LEU A 251 -19.49 11.80 6.64
CA LEU A 251 -20.21 12.80 7.42
C LEU A 251 -20.37 12.43 8.90
N LEU A 252 -20.20 11.16 9.26
CA LEU A 252 -20.21 10.72 10.66
C LEU A 252 -19.08 11.37 11.45
N ARG A 253 -19.45 11.94 12.61
CA ARG A 253 -18.49 12.50 13.56
C ARG A 253 -17.68 11.39 14.22
N ASP A 254 -18.39 10.37 14.71
CA ASP A 254 -17.83 9.20 15.35
C ASP A 254 -18.03 8.00 14.42
N PRO A 255 -16.97 7.28 14.05
CA PRO A 255 -17.07 6.14 13.14
C PRO A 255 -17.91 5.02 13.77
N LEU A 256 -18.56 4.23 12.91
CA LEU A 256 -19.52 3.20 13.32
C LEU A 256 -19.14 1.82 12.76
N PRO A 257 -19.55 0.72 13.43
CA PRO A 257 -19.46 -0.62 12.86
C PRO A 257 -20.30 -0.78 11.58
N VAL A 258 -19.96 -1.78 10.77
CA VAL A 258 -20.64 -2.08 9.51
C VAL A 258 -22.15 -2.29 9.73
N VAL A 259 -22.53 -3.05 10.77
CA VAL A 259 -23.95 -3.29 11.08
C VAL A 259 -24.69 -2.01 11.43
N SER A 260 -24.06 -1.08 12.16
CA SER A 260 -24.69 0.17 12.56
C SER A 260 -24.85 1.15 11.39
N ILE A 261 -23.94 1.12 10.41
CA ILE A 261 -24.09 1.88 9.16
C ILE A 261 -25.27 1.32 8.35
N ALA A 262 -25.38 0.00 8.25
CA ALA A 262 -26.47 -0.66 7.52
C ALA A 262 -27.84 -0.36 8.16
N ASP A 263 -27.91 -0.42 9.50
CA ASP A 263 -29.12 -0.09 10.28
C ASP A 263 -29.53 1.37 10.06
N LEU A 264 -28.57 2.31 10.10
CA LEU A 264 -28.81 3.73 9.88
C LEU A 264 -29.36 4.01 8.47
N LEU A 265 -28.89 3.26 7.48
CA LEU A 265 -29.33 3.35 6.10
C LEU A 265 -30.58 2.51 5.79
N GLY A 266 -31.05 1.70 6.73
CA GLY A 266 -32.18 0.79 6.53
C GLY A 266 -31.93 -0.28 5.47
N ILE A 267 -30.69 -0.74 5.33
CA ILE A 267 -30.29 -1.76 4.34
C ILE A 267 -29.70 -2.99 5.00
N GLU A 268 -29.59 -4.07 4.23
CA GLU A 268 -29.00 -5.31 4.71
C GLU A 268 -27.47 -5.19 4.74
N ALA A 269 -26.83 -5.60 5.85
CA ALA A 269 -25.39 -5.45 6.06
C ALA A 269 -24.50 -6.01 4.94
N PHE A 270 -24.96 -7.05 4.21
CA PHE A 270 -24.18 -7.57 3.08
C PHE A 270 -24.04 -6.56 1.93
N LYS A 271 -24.97 -5.60 1.79
CA LYS A 271 -24.90 -4.53 0.78
C LYS A 271 -23.84 -3.50 1.15
N ASP A 272 -23.69 -3.19 2.44
CA ASP A 272 -22.58 -2.39 2.95
C ASP A 272 -21.25 -3.07 2.70
N ILE A 273 -21.14 -4.34 3.12
CA ILE A 273 -19.93 -5.14 2.93
C ILE A 273 -19.54 -5.20 1.45
N GLN A 274 -20.51 -5.36 0.53
CA GLN A 274 -20.24 -5.41 -0.91
C GLN A 274 -19.57 -4.13 -1.43
N VAL A 275 -19.98 -2.95 -0.95
CA VAL A 275 -19.37 -1.68 -1.30
C VAL A 275 -18.00 -1.52 -0.65
N LEU A 276 -17.92 -1.77 0.65
CA LEU A 276 -16.74 -1.51 1.47
C LEU A 276 -15.56 -2.43 1.15
N LEU A 277 -15.81 -3.69 0.76
CA LEU A 277 -14.75 -4.63 0.40
C LEU A 277 -13.91 -4.18 -0.79
N ASN A 278 -14.50 -3.42 -1.71
CA ASN A 278 -13.79 -2.90 -2.86
C ASN A 278 -13.04 -1.58 -2.57
N LEU A 279 -13.18 -1.04 -1.36
CA LEU A 279 -12.61 0.24 -0.91
C LEU A 279 -11.59 0.08 0.23
N GLN A 280 -11.18 -1.15 0.54
CA GLN A 280 -10.26 -1.46 1.64
C GLN A 280 -8.87 -0.80 1.51
N ALA A 281 -8.55 -0.26 0.34
CA ALA A 281 -7.34 0.52 0.12
C ALA A 281 -7.38 1.92 0.75
N ILE A 282 -8.57 2.45 0.99
CA ILE A 282 -8.78 3.85 1.43
C ILE A 282 -9.72 3.94 2.65
N ILE A 283 -10.45 2.87 2.94
CA ILE A 283 -11.34 2.70 4.10
C ILE A 283 -10.91 1.45 4.85
N HIS A 284 -10.61 1.59 6.14
CA HIS A 284 -10.40 0.47 7.03
C HIS A 284 -11.74 -0.20 7.34
N VAL A 285 -11.86 -1.48 6.98
CA VAL A 285 -13.03 -2.30 7.27
C VAL A 285 -12.63 -3.38 8.26
N PRO A 286 -13.21 -3.41 9.48
CA PRO A 286 -12.88 -4.41 10.47
C PRO A 286 -13.13 -5.83 9.96
N GLY A 287 -12.38 -6.78 10.52
CA GLY A 287 -12.42 -8.19 10.12
C GLY A 287 -13.70 -8.93 10.53
N THR A 288 -14.53 -8.29 11.34
CA THR A 288 -15.79 -8.76 11.94
C THR A 288 -16.81 -7.64 11.80
N ASP A 289 -18.04 -7.96 11.41
CA ASP A 289 -19.02 -6.92 11.08
C ASP A 289 -19.65 -6.26 12.34
N GLU A 290 -19.52 -6.89 13.51
CA GLU A 290 -20.02 -6.40 14.81
C GLU A 290 -18.95 -5.77 15.72
N GLU A 291 -17.67 -6.05 15.47
CA GLU A 291 -16.55 -5.61 16.32
C GLU A 291 -15.56 -4.77 15.50
N GLY A 292 -15.53 -3.48 15.79
CA GLY A 292 -14.64 -2.47 15.18
C GLY A 292 -15.37 -1.47 14.31
N ASP A 293 -14.84 -0.25 14.25
CA ASP A 293 -15.43 0.85 13.49
C ASP A 293 -14.86 0.93 12.07
N VAL A 294 -15.71 1.33 11.11
CA VAL A 294 -15.28 1.65 9.75
C VAL A 294 -14.66 3.05 9.75
N THR A 295 -13.36 3.13 9.45
CA THR A 295 -12.60 4.38 9.49
C THR A 295 -11.95 4.70 8.15
N LEU A 296 -11.70 5.98 7.88
CA LEU A 296 -10.92 6.39 6.71
C LEU A 296 -9.44 6.10 6.99
N CYS A 297 -8.72 5.55 6.02
CA CYS A 297 -7.28 5.28 6.17
C CYS A 297 -6.45 6.56 6.29
N HIS A 298 -6.98 7.69 5.80
CA HIS A 298 -6.35 9.00 5.90
C HIS A 298 -7.40 10.11 5.96
N THR A 299 -7.14 11.17 6.75
CA THR A 299 -8.06 12.31 6.91
C THR A 299 -8.31 13.06 5.60
N SER A 300 -7.30 13.18 4.73
CA SER A 300 -7.46 13.86 3.43
C SER A 300 -8.47 13.20 2.48
N LEU A 301 -8.87 11.94 2.73
CA LEU A 301 -9.98 11.34 1.98
C LEU A 301 -11.32 12.06 2.25
N ARG A 302 -11.53 12.51 3.49
CA ARG A 302 -12.71 13.33 3.85
C ARG A 302 -12.65 14.66 3.13
N ASP A 303 -11.48 15.31 3.08
CA ASP A 303 -11.30 16.60 2.40
C ASP A 303 -11.56 16.47 0.89
N PHE A 304 -11.06 15.40 0.26
CA PHE A 304 -11.32 15.08 -1.14
C PHE A 304 -12.81 14.90 -1.42
N LEU A 305 -13.50 14.05 -0.65
CA LEU A 305 -14.93 13.74 -0.84
C LEU A 305 -15.86 14.93 -0.53
N THR A 306 -15.41 15.90 0.27
CA THR A 306 -16.16 17.11 0.61
C THR A 306 -15.79 18.33 -0.24
N THR A 307 -14.93 18.16 -1.25
CA THR A 307 -14.53 19.22 -2.20
C THR A 307 -14.95 18.85 -3.62
N GLU A 308 -16.00 19.49 -4.15
CA GLU A 308 -16.60 19.15 -5.46
C GLU A 308 -15.61 19.21 -6.63
N SER A 309 -14.74 20.22 -6.64
CA SER A 309 -13.73 20.39 -7.70
C SER A 309 -12.67 19.29 -7.73
N GLN A 310 -12.49 18.55 -6.62
CA GLN A 310 -11.52 17.45 -6.51
C GLN A 310 -12.19 16.09 -6.73
N SER A 311 -13.35 15.85 -6.09
CA SER A 311 -14.02 14.54 -6.12
C SER A 311 -14.95 14.31 -7.30
N GLY A 312 -15.39 15.37 -7.99
CA GLY A 312 -16.24 15.27 -9.18
C GLY A 312 -17.47 14.38 -8.93
N PRO A 313 -17.61 13.22 -9.60
CA PRO A 313 -18.77 12.34 -9.44
C PRO A 313 -18.88 11.72 -8.03
N PHE A 314 -17.82 11.74 -7.23
CA PHE A 314 -17.79 11.18 -5.89
C PHE A 314 -18.11 12.21 -4.79
N PHE A 315 -18.43 13.44 -5.16
CA PHE A 315 -18.67 14.51 -4.20
C PHE A 315 -19.83 14.20 -3.25
N VAL A 316 -19.59 14.40 -1.95
CA VAL A 316 -20.56 14.25 -0.87
C VAL A 316 -21.07 15.64 -0.46
N PRO A 317 -22.29 16.04 -0.87
CA PRO A 317 -22.78 17.37 -0.58
C PRO A 317 -23.24 17.49 0.88
N HIS A 318 -22.92 18.63 1.51
CA HIS A 318 -23.24 18.95 2.91
C HIS A 318 -24.72 18.74 3.33
N PRO A 319 -25.74 18.92 2.47
CA PRO A 319 -27.14 18.65 2.82
C PRO A 319 -27.47 17.20 3.20
N TYR A 320 -26.61 16.20 2.92
CA TYR A 320 -26.84 14.81 3.35
C TYR A 320 -26.90 14.64 4.88
N HIS A 321 -26.35 15.58 5.66
CA HIS A 321 -26.51 15.60 7.12
C HIS A 321 -27.99 15.63 7.55
N LEU A 322 -28.87 16.25 6.75
CA LEU A 322 -30.29 16.32 7.08
C LEU A 322 -30.95 14.94 6.99
N THR A 323 -30.62 14.16 5.95
CA THR A 323 -31.18 12.81 5.75
C THR A 323 -30.80 11.85 6.88
N LEU A 324 -29.57 11.96 7.40
CA LEU A 324 -29.09 11.16 8.54
C LEU A 324 -29.67 11.62 9.89
N SER A 325 -30.12 12.87 10.00
CA SER A 325 -30.71 13.40 11.25
C SER A 325 -32.17 13.02 11.48
N PHE A 326 -32.84 12.43 10.47
CA PHE A 326 -34.24 12.01 10.54
C PHE A 326 -34.43 10.51 10.80
N HIS A 327 -33.34 9.76 11.03
CA HIS A 327 -33.36 8.33 11.31
C HIS A 327 -32.83 8.00 12.71
#